data_AF-A0A8T3MET2-F1
#
_entry.id   AF-A0A8T3MET2-F1
#
_cell.length_a   1.000
_cell.length_b   1.000
_cell.length_c   1.000
_cell.angle_alpha   90.00
_cell.angle_beta   90.00
_cell.angle_gamma   90.00
#
_symmetry.space_group_name_H-M   'P 1'
#
loop_
_entity.id
_entity.type
_entity.pdbx_description
1 polymer ?
#
loop_
_entity_poly.entity_id
_entity_poly.type
_entity_poly.pdbx_seq_one_letter_code
_entity_poly.pdbx_strand_id
1 'polypeptide(L)' 'AIEVLKRWGAVRIKLVNLIAAPEGVEAVTSAHPDVHIHCAALDRGLNELGYIMPGLGDAGDRQFGTGKVG' A
#
# COMPACT_ATOMS: atom_id res chain seq x y z
N ALA A 1 5.66 -9.00 2.52
CA ALA A 1 5.41 -9.55 1.17
C ALA A 1 6.67 -9.52 0.30
N ILE A 2 7.26 -8.35 0.04
CA ILE A 2 8.47 -8.21 -0.82
C ILE A 2 9.61 -9.12 -0.36
N GLU A 3 9.94 -9.12 0.94
CA GLU A 3 10.94 -10.02 1.53
C GLU A 3 10.72 -11.51 1.23
N VAL A 4 9.46 -11.97 1.29
CA VAL A 4 9.12 -13.37 1.01
C VAL A 4 9.37 -13.69 -0.47
N LEU A 5 8.94 -12.81 -1.38
CA LEU A 5 9.19 -12.97 -2.81
C LEU A 5 10.69 -13.00 -3.13
N LYS A 6 11.48 -12.12 -2.51
CA LYS A 6 12.94 -12.11 -2.66
C LYS A 6 13.57 -13.42 -2.16
N ARG A 7 13.14 -13.93 -0.99
CA ARG A 7 13.60 -15.23 -0.47
C ARG A 7 13.26 -16.39 -1.40
N TRP A 8 12.15 -16.30 -2.14
CA TRP A 8 11.78 -17.29 -3.17
C TRP A 8 12.51 -17.10 -4.51
N GLY A 9 13.43 -16.14 -4.61
CA GLY A 9 14.25 -15.91 -5.80
C GLY A 9 13.64 -14.95 -6.82
N ALA A 10 12.61 -14.18 -6.47
CA ALA A 10 12.09 -13.14 -7.36
C ALA A 10 13.13 -12.01 -7.53
N VAL A 11 13.57 -11.80 -8.77
CA VAL A 11 14.62 -10.82 -9.12
C VAL A 11 14.10 -9.49 -9.64
N ARG A 12 12.80 -9.40 -9.95
CA ARG A 12 12.16 -8.18 -10.45
C ARG A 12 10.76 -8.06 -9.87
N ILE A 13 10.59 -7.13 -8.95
CA ILE A 13 9.33 -6.91 -8.23
C ILE A 13 8.83 -5.50 -8.54
N LYS A 14 7.52 -5.38 -8.80
CA LYS A 14 6.82 -4.11 -8.93
C LYS A 14 5.64 -4.13 -7.97
N LEU A 15 5.52 -3.08 -7.17
CA LEU A 15 4.37 -2.87 -6.29
C LEU A 15 3.35 -1.98 -7.03
N VAL A 16 2.11 -2.44 -7.14
CA VAL A 16 1.05 -1.70 -7.84
C VAL A 16 -0.10 -1.43 -6.87
N ASN A 17 -0.36 -0.15 -6.59
CA ASN A 17 -1.32 0.29 -5.57
C ASN A 17 -2.37 1.22 -6.18
N LEU A 18 -3.60 1.21 -5.65
CA LEU A 18 -4.59 2.22 -6.02
C LEU A 18 -4.29 3.56 -5.35
N ILE A 19 -4.14 3.56 -4.03
CA ILE A 19 -3.79 4.74 -3.22
C ILE A 19 -2.62 4.36 -2.31
N ALA A 20 -1.66 5.26 -2.15
CA ALA A 20 -0.55 5.14 -1.20
C ALA A 20 -0.44 6.39 -0.32
N ALA A 21 0.18 6.24 0.84
CA ALA A 21 0.58 7.34 1.71
C ALA A 21 2.11 7.53 1.64
N PRO A 22 2.64 8.76 1.78
CA PRO A 22 4.07 9.06 1.72
C PRO A 22 4.91 8.22 2.69
N GLU A 23 4.40 7.98 3.89
CA GLU A 23 5.05 7.19 4.93
C GLU A 23 5.24 5.73 4.49
N GLY A 24 4.24 5.16 3.80
CA GLY A 24 4.30 3.81 3.26
C GLY A 24 5.23 3.71 2.05
N VAL A 25 5.25 4.74 1.20
CA VAL A 25 6.20 4.83 0.08
C VAL A 25 7.62 4.87 0.62
N GLU A 26 7.90 5.78 1.55
CA GLU A 26 9.24 5.96 2.16
C GLU A 26 9.70 4.66 2.84
N ALA A 27 8.84 4.01 3.62
CA ALA A 27 9.17 2.75 4.28
C ALA A 27 9.58 1.66 3.27
N VAL A 28 8.84 1.54 2.16
CA VAL A 28 9.14 0.54 1.12
C VAL A 28 10.40 0.92 0.34
N THR A 29 10.57 2.19 -0.05
CA THR A 29 11.74 2.61 -0.83
C THR A 29 13.03 2.59 -0.02
N SER A 30 12.96 2.87 1.29
CA SER A 30 14.08 2.73 2.22
C SER A 30 14.47 1.27 2.43
N ALA A 31 13.51 0.36 2.62
CA ALA A 31 13.79 -1.06 2.84
C ALA A 31 14.14 -1.82 1.55
N HIS A 32 13.57 -1.42 0.42
CA HIS A 32 13.63 -2.11 -0.87
C HIS A 32 13.80 -1.12 -2.03
N PRO A 33 14.94 -0.43 -2.13
CA PRO A 33 15.18 0.61 -3.15
C PRO A 33 15.13 0.07 -4.59
N ASP A 34 15.23 -1.24 -4.78
CA ASP A 34 15.12 -1.95 -6.06
C ASP A 34 13.68 -2.21 -6.52
N VAL A 35 12.67 -1.92 -5.69
CA VAL A 35 11.26 -2.18 -6.00
C VAL A 35 10.58 -0.92 -6.51
N HIS A 36 10.06 -0.98 -7.74
CA HIS A 36 9.32 0.14 -8.32
C HIS A 36 7.88 0.15 -7.81
N ILE A 37 7.42 1.31 -7.35
CA ILE A 37 6.04 1.53 -6.93
C ILE A 37 5.30 2.27 -8.04
N HIS A 38 4.21 1.68 -8.51
CA HIS A 38 3.25 2.31 -9.40
C HIS A 38 1.96 2.54 -8.63
N CYS A 39 1.56 3.80 -8.47
CA CYS A 39 0.35 4.13 -7.73
C CYS A 39 -0.52 5.11 -8.50
N ALA A 40 -1.84 4.91 -8.46
CA ALA A 40 -2.77 5.82 -9.14
C ALA A 40 -2.91 7.15 -8.40
N ALA A 41 -2.80 7.16 -7.07
CA ALA A 41 -2.82 8.37 -6.26
C ALA A 41 -1.88 8.27 -5.05
N LEU A 42 -1.11 9.34 -4.81
CA LEU A 42 -0.39 9.55 -3.57
C LEU A 42 -1.18 10.55 -2.72
N ASP A 43 -1.71 10.08 -1.60
CA ASP A 43 -2.54 10.86 -0.70
C ASP A 43 -1.71 11.56 0.40
N ARG A 44 -2.35 12.30 1.30
CA ARG A 44 -1.64 13.23 2.20
C ARG A 44 -0.80 12.53 3.27
N GLY A 45 -1.23 11.36 3.72
CA GLY A 45 -0.59 10.66 4.82
C GLY A 45 -1.51 9.69 5.51
N LEU A 46 -1.04 9.18 6.64
CA LEU A 46 -1.83 8.33 7.52
C LEU A 46 -2.44 9.16 8.67
N ASN A 47 -3.61 8.77 9.15
CA ASN A 47 -4.14 9.24 10.43
C ASN A 47 -3.62 8.38 11.60
N GLU A 48 -4.02 8.71 12.83
CA GLU A 48 -3.59 7.99 14.06
C GLU A 48 -3.98 6.50 14.10
N LEU A 49 -4.99 6.11 13.32
CA LEU A 49 -5.45 4.73 13.18
C LEU A 49 -4.79 3.99 12.01
N GLY A 50 -3.89 4.65 11.27
CA GLY A 50 -3.19 4.07 10.12
C GLY A 50 -3.99 4.06 8.82
N TYR A 51 -5.12 4.76 8.72
CA TYR A 51 -5.84 4.93 7.46
C TYR A 51 -5.22 6.04 6.62
N ILE A 52 -5.17 5.81 5.30
CA ILE A 52 -4.75 6.82 4.32
C ILE A 52 -5.78 7.96 4.26
N MET A 53 -5.32 9.21 4.20
CA MET A 53 -6.16 10.41 4.18
C MET A 53 -5.94 11.25 2.90
N PRO A 54 -6.98 11.63 2.14
CA PRO A 54 -8.40 11.28 2.33
C PRO A 54 -8.72 9.79 2.16
N GLY A 55 -7.93 9.06 1.38
CA GLY A 55 -8.02 7.62 1.17
C GLY A 55 -9.37 7.15 0.67
N LEU A 56 -9.68 5.89 0.98
CA LEU A 56 -10.94 5.24 0.59
C LEU A 56 -11.65 4.52 1.74
N GLY A 57 -11.15 4.65 2.98
CA GLY A 57 -11.60 3.85 4.12
C GLY A 57 -11.08 2.42 4.04
N ASP A 58 -11.87 1.45 4.49
CA ASP A 58 -11.51 0.03 4.43
C ASP A 58 -11.71 -0.53 3.00
N ALA A 59 -10.61 -0.89 2.35
CA ALA A 59 -10.61 -1.41 0.99
C ALA A 59 -11.32 -2.77 0.87
N GLY A 60 -11.11 -3.65 1.86
CA GLY A 60 -11.65 -5.00 1.87
C GLY A 60 -13.17 -4.97 2.05
N ASP A 61 -13.64 -4.21 3.03
CA ASP A 61 -15.06 -4.04 3.29
C ASP A 61 -15.81 -3.47 2.09
N ARG A 62 -15.20 -2.50 1.40
CA ARG A 62 -15.80 -1.92 0.18
C ARG A 62 -15.78 -2.88 -1.00
N GLN A 63 -14.73 -3.69 -1.13
CA GLN A 63 -14.61 -4.64 -2.23
C GLN A 63 -15.56 -5.84 -2.07
N PHE A 64 -15.73 -6.33 -0.84
CA PHE A 64 -16.49 -7.56 -0.56
C PHE A 64 -17.87 -7.29 0.07
N GLY A 65 -18.22 -6.03 0.34
CA GLY A 65 -19.49 -5.66 0.94
C GLY A 65 -19.66 -6.11 2.40
N THR A 66 -18.55 -6.22 3.13
CA THR A 66 -18.53 -6.70 4.53
C THR A 66 -18.56 -5.57 5.56
N GLY A 67 -18.48 -4.32 5.11
CA GLY A 67 -18.60 -3.16 5.98
C GLY A 67 -19.97 -3.11 6.63
N LYS A 68 -20.03 -2.74 7.91
CA LYS A 68 -21.31 -2.51 8.59
C LYS A 68 -22.01 -1.35 7.89
N VAL A 69 -23.16 -1.65 7.29
CA VAL A 69 -24.10 -0.64 6.86
C VAL A 69 -24.69 -0.05 8.14
N GLY A 70 -24.31 1.19 8.45
CA GLY A 70 -24.99 1.98 9.48
C GLY A 70 -26.36 2.42 8.99
#